data_AF-A0A358TY14-F1
#
_entry.id   AF-A0A358TY14-F1
#
_cell.length_a   1.000
_cell.length_b   1.000
_cell.length_c   1.000
_cell.angle_alpha   90.00
_cell.angle_beta   90.00
_cell.angle_gamma   90.00
#
_symmetry.space_group_name_H-M   'P 1'
#
loop_
_entity.id
_entity.type
_entity.pdbx_description
1 polymer ?
#
loop_
_entity_poly.entity_id
_entity_poly.type
_entity_poly.pdbx_seq_one_letter_code
_entity_poly.pdbx_strand_id
1 'polypeptide(L)'
;MAVKAHRIYAEEWNPSEEQINRIFPIEDLKSEIGRDPGIKVLRDDEIRLEYPSQYNISVQARAHNLSLVQLLQEYYTTYRDSPELAGLLGIQIPQIMWVDTLGYDEKIISLHVSKINKQEVFINDIVLVKNEDFDLLSDTVMDTILNNLRVFAKEQGAKYLSGYAANYTTLNLLKSKGFKDDKRENMGNDYLFRIAAIGGEQWPFYDELI
;
A
#
# COMPACT_ATOMS: atom_id res chain seq x y z
N MET A 1 -29.30 2.79 -10.99
CA MET A 1 -28.50 3.62 -11.91
C MET A 1 -27.34 2.78 -12.42
N ALA A 2 -27.06 2.79 -13.72
CA ALA A 2 -25.90 2.07 -14.26
C ALA A 2 -24.61 2.78 -13.81
N VAL A 3 -23.75 2.06 -13.09
CA VAL A 3 -22.45 2.57 -12.64
C VAL A 3 -21.58 2.76 -13.89
N LYS A 4 -21.20 4.01 -14.20
CA LYS A 4 -20.22 4.28 -15.27
C LYS A 4 -18.84 3.84 -14.78
N ALA A 5 -18.18 2.99 -15.59
CA ALA A 5 -16.80 2.62 -15.36
C ALA A 5 -15.92 3.88 -15.31
N HIS A 6 -15.22 4.07 -14.19
CA HIS A 6 -14.20 5.10 -14.06
C HIS A 6 -12.87 4.51 -14.54
N ARG A 7 -12.23 5.16 -15.51
CA ARG A 7 -10.90 4.75 -15.95
C ARG A 7 -9.90 5.06 -14.85
N ILE A 8 -9.09 4.08 -14.48
CA ILE A 8 -7.88 4.31 -13.70
C ILE A 8 -6.83 4.80 -14.69
N TYR A 9 -6.32 6.01 -14.48
CA TYR A 9 -5.26 6.56 -15.31
C TYR A 9 -3.93 5.95 -14.86
N ALA A 10 -3.15 5.45 -15.81
CA ALA A 10 -1.73 5.19 -15.55
C ALA A 10 -1.06 6.56 -15.39
N GLU A 11 -0.61 6.88 -14.18
CA GLU A 11 0.28 8.02 -13.94
C GLU A 11 1.72 7.54 -14.19
N GLU A 12 2.61 8.44 -14.58
CA GLU A 12 4.04 8.17 -14.51
C GLU A 12 4.53 8.50 -13.09
N TRP A 13 5.45 7.69 -12.55
CA TRP A 13 5.99 7.93 -11.21
C TRP A 13 7.50 7.77 -11.17
N ASN A 14 8.21 8.91 -11.08
CA ASN A 14 9.66 8.97 -11.17
C ASN A 14 10.31 9.61 -9.92
N PRO A 15 10.14 9.03 -8.71
CA PRO A 15 10.84 9.53 -7.54
C PRO A 15 12.34 9.26 -7.62
N SER A 16 13.15 10.19 -7.11
CA SER A 16 14.61 10.05 -7.07
C SER A 16 15.05 8.97 -6.07
N GLU A 17 16.26 8.44 -6.27
CA GLU A 17 16.92 7.52 -5.32
C GLU A 17 16.93 8.06 -3.89
N GLU A 18 17.27 9.35 -3.72
CA GLU A 18 17.30 10.01 -2.41
C GLU A 18 15.92 10.01 -1.74
N GLN A 19 14.85 10.28 -2.51
CA GLN A 19 13.47 10.28 -2.01
C GLN A 19 13.02 8.89 -1.54
N ILE A 20 13.56 7.84 -2.14
CA ILE A 20 13.22 6.45 -1.86
C ILE A 20 14.01 5.92 -0.67
N ASN A 21 15.31 6.21 -0.65
CA ASN A 21 16.22 5.67 0.35
C ASN A 21 16.01 6.31 1.73
N ARG A 22 15.42 7.51 1.79
CA ARG A 22 15.10 8.18 3.06
C ARG A 22 13.85 7.64 3.76
N ILE A 23 13.06 6.74 3.16
CA ILE A 23 11.82 6.25 3.78
C ILE A 23 12.14 5.52 5.09
N PHE A 24 13.12 4.63 5.04
CA PHE A 24 13.54 3.83 6.19
C PHE A 24 14.79 4.44 6.84
N PRO A 25 14.74 4.80 8.14
CA PRO A 25 15.91 5.28 8.87
C PRO A 25 16.82 4.09 9.22
N ILE A 26 17.74 3.74 8.31
CA ILE A 26 18.56 2.52 8.39
C ILE A 26 19.33 2.40 9.72
N GLU A 27 19.93 3.49 10.22
CA GLU A 27 20.71 3.45 11.47
C GLU A 27 19.85 3.22 12.71
N ASP A 28 18.63 3.78 12.75
CA ASP A 28 17.70 3.58 13.85
C ASP A 28 17.17 2.14 13.83
N LEU A 29 16.83 1.63 12.64
CA LEU A 29 16.41 0.24 12.45
C LEU A 29 17.51 -0.74 12.86
N LYS A 30 18.75 -0.48 12.46
CA LYS A 30 19.91 -1.30 12.83
C LYS A 30 20.12 -1.34 14.35
N SER A 31 19.93 -0.20 15.01
CA SER A 31 20.02 -0.10 16.47
C SER A 31 18.92 -0.90 17.18
N GLU A 32 17.71 -0.92 16.62
CA GLU A 32 16.57 -1.62 17.21
C GLU A 32 16.57 -3.13 16.95
N ILE A 33 16.97 -3.55 15.74
CA ILE A 33 16.99 -4.95 15.30
C ILE A 33 18.29 -5.64 15.76
N GLY A 34 19.37 -4.87 16.00
CA GLY A 34 20.67 -5.38 16.38
C GLY A 34 21.54 -5.87 15.21
N ARG A 35 21.09 -5.66 13.96
CA ARG A 35 21.82 -5.98 12.73
C ARG A 35 21.39 -5.07 11.59
N ASP A 36 22.21 -5.02 10.55
CA ASP A 36 21.95 -4.18 9.37
C ASP A 36 20.73 -4.69 8.58
N PRO A 37 19.67 -3.87 8.40
CA PRO A 37 18.55 -4.25 7.56
C PRO A 37 18.94 -4.13 6.08
N GLY A 38 18.87 -5.24 5.35
CA GLY A 38 19.16 -5.34 3.93
C GLY A 38 17.98 -4.93 3.04
N ILE A 39 17.36 -3.77 3.30
CA ILE A 39 16.14 -3.34 2.61
C ILE A 39 16.37 -3.27 1.11
N LYS A 40 15.70 -4.16 0.38
CA LYS A 40 15.64 -4.16 -1.08
C LYS A 40 14.48 -3.27 -1.52
N VAL A 41 14.74 -2.43 -2.52
CA VAL A 41 13.70 -1.63 -3.18
C VAL A 41 13.37 -2.26 -4.51
N LEU A 42 12.09 -2.53 -4.73
CA LEU A 42 11.55 -3.11 -5.96
C LEU A 42 10.65 -2.10 -6.65
N ARG A 43 10.77 -2.03 -7.98
CA ARG A 43 9.89 -1.25 -8.86
C ARG A 43 8.89 -2.14 -9.57
N ASP A 44 8.00 -1.52 -10.33
CA ASP A 44 6.88 -2.16 -11.02
C ASP A 44 7.18 -3.54 -11.63
N ASP A 45 8.21 -3.64 -12.48
CA ASP A 45 8.54 -4.89 -13.15
C ASP A 45 9.11 -5.94 -12.19
N GLU A 46 9.90 -5.52 -11.21
CA GLU A 46 10.46 -6.42 -10.19
C GLU A 46 9.36 -6.94 -9.26
N ILE A 47 8.44 -6.07 -8.84
CA ILE A 47 7.26 -6.46 -8.03
C ILE A 47 6.38 -7.43 -8.83
N ARG A 48 6.14 -7.14 -10.12
CA ARG A 48 5.34 -8.01 -10.98
C ARG A 48 5.95 -9.41 -11.14
N LEU A 49 7.28 -9.49 -11.21
CA LEU A 49 7.99 -10.76 -11.37
C LEU A 49 8.14 -11.53 -10.04
N GLU A 50 8.50 -10.84 -8.95
CA GLU A 50 8.78 -11.46 -7.65
C GLU A 50 7.51 -11.67 -6.80
N TYR A 51 6.52 -10.78 -6.92
CA TYR A 51 5.29 -10.76 -6.12
C TYR A 51 4.04 -10.53 -6.99
N PRO A 52 3.74 -11.41 -7.97
CA PRO A 52 2.65 -11.22 -8.93
C PRO A 52 1.28 -11.06 -8.26
N SER A 53 1.04 -11.71 -7.12
CA SER A 53 -0.20 -11.59 -6.35
C SER A 53 -0.39 -10.24 -5.67
N GLN A 54 0.70 -9.50 -5.42
CA GLN A 54 0.66 -8.19 -4.77
C GLN A 54 0.61 -7.04 -5.80
N TYR A 55 0.99 -7.31 -7.05
CA TYR A 55 1.00 -6.30 -8.10
C TYR A 55 -0.41 -5.78 -8.40
N ASN A 56 -0.57 -4.45 -8.41
CA ASN A 56 -1.84 -3.76 -8.60
C ASN A 56 -2.92 -4.14 -7.58
N ILE A 57 -2.54 -4.58 -6.37
CA ILE A 57 -3.53 -4.94 -5.35
C ILE A 57 -4.44 -3.77 -4.97
N SER A 58 -3.97 -2.52 -4.99
CA SER A 58 -4.82 -1.33 -4.83
C SER A 58 -5.97 -1.25 -5.84
N VAL A 59 -5.73 -1.69 -7.08
CA VAL A 59 -6.77 -1.80 -8.11
C VAL A 59 -7.77 -2.86 -7.71
N GLN A 60 -7.32 -4.06 -7.37
CA GLN A 60 -8.21 -5.17 -6.98
C GLN A 60 -9.04 -4.78 -5.75
N ALA A 61 -8.38 -4.18 -4.77
CA ALA A 61 -9.00 -3.69 -3.56
C ALA A 61 -10.02 -2.59 -3.84
N ARG A 62 -9.79 -1.65 -4.76
CA ARG A 62 -10.82 -0.65 -5.15
C ARG A 62 -11.87 -1.17 -6.14
N ALA A 63 -11.51 -2.13 -6.99
CA ALA A 63 -12.36 -2.70 -8.03
C ALA A 63 -13.42 -3.66 -7.48
N HIS A 64 -13.01 -4.50 -6.52
CA HIS A 64 -13.92 -5.31 -5.70
C HIS A 64 -15.03 -4.45 -5.06
N ASN A 65 -14.73 -3.17 -4.87
CA ASN A 65 -15.41 -2.28 -3.95
C ASN A 65 -16.35 -1.26 -4.63
N LEU A 66 -16.12 -0.93 -5.91
CA LEU A 66 -16.95 -0.03 -6.72
C LEU A 66 -17.95 -0.75 -7.65
N SER A 67 -18.18 -2.05 -7.46
CA SER A 67 -18.91 -2.89 -8.44
C SER A 67 -18.30 -2.88 -9.85
N LEU A 68 -17.03 -2.46 -9.99
CA LEU A 68 -16.18 -2.78 -11.16
C LEU A 68 -15.87 -4.30 -11.23
N VAL A 69 -16.19 -5.00 -10.14
CA VAL A 69 -16.31 -6.43 -9.90
C VAL A 69 -16.61 -7.25 -11.15
N GLN A 70 -17.70 -7.06 -11.89
CA GLN A 70 -18.02 -8.00 -12.97
C GLN A 70 -16.93 -8.09 -14.06
N LEU A 71 -16.44 -6.93 -14.52
CA LEU A 71 -15.40 -6.91 -15.54
C LEU A 71 -14.05 -7.33 -14.96
N LEU A 72 -13.65 -6.75 -13.82
CA LEU A 72 -12.34 -7.05 -13.22
C LEU A 72 -12.24 -8.46 -12.63
N GLN A 73 -13.34 -9.03 -12.13
CA GLN A 73 -13.40 -10.39 -11.59
C GLN A 73 -13.49 -11.45 -12.69
N GLU A 74 -14.23 -11.24 -13.80
CA GLU A 74 -14.17 -12.16 -14.95
C GLU A 74 -12.75 -12.26 -15.51
N TYR A 75 -12.06 -11.13 -15.65
CA TYR A 75 -10.67 -11.12 -16.11
C TYR A 75 -9.71 -11.66 -15.05
N TYR A 76 -9.81 -11.23 -13.79
CA TYR A 76 -8.91 -11.71 -12.72
C TYR A 76 -9.06 -13.23 -12.48
N THR A 77 -10.28 -13.75 -12.36
CA THR A 77 -10.48 -15.19 -12.09
C THR A 77 -9.94 -16.07 -13.21
N THR A 78 -9.99 -15.58 -14.45
CA THR A 78 -9.53 -16.31 -15.65
C THR A 78 -8.03 -16.17 -15.89
N TYR A 79 -7.44 -15.03 -15.53
CA TYR A 79 -6.08 -14.68 -15.95
C TYR A 79 -5.12 -14.35 -14.80
N ARG A 80 -5.50 -14.54 -13.52
CA ARG A 80 -4.67 -14.21 -12.33
C ARG A 80 -3.25 -14.77 -12.36
N ASP A 81 -3.07 -15.93 -13.00
CA ASP A 81 -1.80 -16.67 -13.08
C ASP A 81 -1.09 -16.47 -14.44
N SER A 82 -1.66 -15.64 -15.33
CA SER A 82 -1.08 -15.34 -16.65
C SER A 82 -0.20 -14.08 -16.60
N PRO A 83 0.99 -14.10 -17.24
CA PRO A 83 1.83 -12.91 -17.42
C PRO A 83 1.14 -11.77 -18.18
N GLU A 84 0.07 -12.06 -18.92
CA GLU A 84 -0.70 -11.11 -19.73
C GLU A 84 -1.81 -10.38 -18.94
N LEU A 85 -2.06 -10.72 -17.67
CA LEU A 85 -3.08 -10.05 -16.85
C LEU A 85 -2.91 -8.53 -16.82
N ALA A 86 -1.69 -8.02 -16.79
CA ALA A 86 -1.40 -6.58 -16.84
C ALA A 86 -1.86 -5.93 -18.16
N GLY A 87 -1.73 -6.65 -19.29
CA GLY A 87 -2.20 -6.21 -20.60
C GLY A 87 -3.72 -6.37 -20.77
N LEU A 88 -4.31 -7.42 -20.17
CA LEU A 88 -5.74 -7.73 -20.22
C LEU A 88 -6.58 -6.84 -19.30
N LEU A 89 -6.04 -6.45 -18.15
CA LEU A 89 -6.69 -5.50 -17.23
C LEU A 89 -6.55 -4.05 -17.69
N GLY A 90 -5.59 -3.75 -18.57
CA GLY A 90 -5.35 -2.40 -19.10
C GLY A 90 -5.02 -1.35 -18.03
N ILE A 91 -4.63 -1.79 -16.82
CA ILE A 91 -4.35 -0.94 -15.67
C ILE A 91 -2.95 -1.29 -15.18
N GLN A 92 -2.02 -0.36 -15.36
CA GLN A 92 -0.66 -0.41 -14.81
C GLN A 92 -0.52 0.78 -13.87
N ILE A 93 -0.50 0.51 -12.56
CA ILE A 93 -0.28 1.56 -11.57
C ILE A 93 1.17 1.50 -11.10
N PRO A 94 1.91 2.61 -11.16
CA PRO A 94 3.27 2.65 -10.62
C PRO A 94 3.32 2.30 -9.14
N GLN A 95 4.27 1.46 -8.78
CA GLN A 95 4.44 0.84 -7.48
C GLN A 95 5.90 0.85 -7.02
N ILE A 96 6.07 0.94 -5.71
CA ILE A 96 7.36 0.81 -5.05
C ILE A 96 7.15 -0.07 -3.83
N MET A 97 8.01 -1.06 -3.68
CA MET A 97 8.03 -1.94 -2.52
C MET A 97 9.41 -1.91 -1.89
N TRP A 98 9.46 -1.57 -0.62
CA TRP A 98 10.62 -1.81 0.23
C TRP A 98 10.39 -3.13 0.96
N VAL A 99 11.39 -4.00 0.99
CA VAL A 99 11.27 -5.32 1.62
C VAL A 99 12.58 -5.75 2.25
N ASP A 100 12.49 -6.25 3.47
CA ASP A 100 13.52 -6.99 4.17
C ASP A 100 12.87 -8.11 4.98
N THR A 101 13.35 -9.33 4.78
CA THR A 101 12.91 -10.49 5.56
C THR A 101 13.81 -10.75 6.77
N LEU A 102 14.90 -10.01 6.91
CA LEU A 102 15.98 -10.27 7.86
C LEU A 102 16.50 -11.72 7.81
N GLY A 103 16.39 -12.37 6.66
CA GLY A 103 16.77 -13.78 6.47
C GLY A 103 15.74 -14.81 6.93
N TYR A 104 14.52 -14.39 7.27
CA TYR A 104 13.38 -15.27 7.54
C TYR A 104 12.55 -15.52 6.26
N ASP A 105 11.59 -16.44 6.35
CA ASP A 105 10.66 -16.76 5.26
C ASP A 105 9.63 -15.63 5.04
N GLU A 106 9.18 -15.01 6.12
CA GLU A 106 8.18 -13.93 6.10
C GLU A 106 8.83 -12.54 5.98
N LYS A 107 8.08 -11.58 5.42
CA LYS A 107 8.50 -10.17 5.38
C LYS A 107 8.45 -9.59 6.79
N ILE A 108 9.57 -9.04 7.26
CA ILE A 108 9.68 -8.46 8.60
C ILE A 108 9.54 -6.94 8.55
N ILE A 109 10.19 -6.33 7.57
CA ILE A 109 10.08 -4.90 7.30
C ILE A 109 9.69 -4.75 5.84
N SER A 110 8.45 -4.35 5.60
CA SER A 110 7.98 -4.07 4.26
C SER A 110 7.01 -2.90 4.20
N LEU A 111 7.12 -2.16 3.11
CA LEU A 111 6.16 -1.14 2.74
C LEU A 111 5.92 -1.25 1.26
N HIS A 112 4.67 -1.39 0.85
CA HIS A 112 4.27 -1.42 -0.54
C HIS A 112 3.29 -0.30 -0.81
N VAL A 113 3.60 0.54 -1.80
CA VAL A 113 2.78 1.68 -2.18
C VAL A 113 2.53 1.74 -3.68
N SER A 114 1.39 2.33 -4.06
CA SER A 114 0.98 2.62 -5.42
C SER A 114 0.68 4.11 -5.60
N LYS A 115 1.03 4.69 -6.74
CA LYS A 115 0.57 6.03 -7.16
C LYS A 115 -0.71 5.89 -7.99
N ILE A 116 -1.85 5.83 -7.33
CA ILE A 116 -3.13 5.50 -7.98
C ILE A 116 -3.74 6.65 -8.78
N ASN A 117 -3.37 7.90 -8.48
CA ASN A 117 -3.71 9.10 -9.26
C ASN A 117 -2.81 10.27 -8.80
N LYS A 118 -2.92 11.43 -9.45
CA LYS A 118 -2.14 12.64 -9.12
C LYS A 118 -2.21 13.04 -7.64
N GLN A 119 -3.35 12.86 -7.00
CA GLN A 119 -3.62 13.35 -5.65
C GLN A 119 -3.40 12.30 -4.56
N GLU A 120 -3.12 11.04 -4.89
CA GLU A 120 -3.18 9.96 -3.90
C GLU A 120 -2.05 8.94 -4.07
N VAL A 121 -1.32 8.72 -2.98
CA VAL A 121 -0.46 7.55 -2.80
C VAL A 121 -1.22 6.57 -1.91
N PHE A 122 -1.30 5.32 -2.34
CA PHE A 122 -2.03 4.26 -1.67
C PHE A 122 -1.04 3.26 -1.07
N ILE A 123 -1.20 2.94 0.21
CA ILE A 123 -0.47 1.90 0.93
C ILE A 123 -1.20 0.59 0.65
N ASN A 124 -0.55 -0.24 -0.17
CA ASN A 124 -1.01 -1.58 -0.51
C ASN A 124 -0.83 -2.55 0.66
N ASP A 125 0.31 -2.46 1.34
CA ASP A 125 0.68 -3.33 2.44
C ASP A 125 1.78 -2.65 3.30
N ILE A 126 1.79 -2.97 4.59
CA ILE A 126 2.79 -2.45 5.54
C ILE A 126 3.03 -3.45 6.67
N VAL A 127 4.30 -3.81 6.87
CA VAL A 127 4.76 -4.66 7.97
C VAL A 127 5.98 -3.98 8.60
N LEU A 128 5.90 -3.66 9.88
CA LEU A 128 6.91 -2.91 10.62
C LEU A 128 7.22 -3.63 11.95
N VAL A 129 7.80 -4.82 11.85
CA VAL A 129 8.18 -5.65 13.00
C VAL A 129 9.69 -5.86 13.03
N LYS A 130 10.23 -6.29 14.18
CA LYS A 130 11.69 -6.43 14.37
C LYS A 130 12.20 -7.87 14.41
N ASN A 131 11.31 -8.86 14.49
CA ASN A 131 11.64 -10.28 14.57
C ASN A 131 10.49 -11.17 14.05
N GLU A 132 10.74 -12.48 13.99
CA GLU A 132 9.79 -13.51 13.55
C GLU A 132 8.60 -13.71 14.49
N ASP A 133 8.71 -13.26 15.74
CA ASP A 133 7.61 -13.23 16.71
C ASP A 133 6.63 -12.07 16.46
N PHE A 134 6.87 -11.27 15.41
CA PHE A 134 6.09 -10.09 15.04
C PHE A 134 6.05 -9.01 16.13
N ASP A 135 7.13 -8.89 16.92
CA ASP A 135 7.27 -7.76 17.84
C ASP A 135 7.35 -6.46 17.04
N LEU A 136 6.51 -5.49 17.39
CA LEU A 136 6.49 -4.19 16.73
C LEU A 136 7.83 -3.46 16.90
N LEU A 137 8.18 -2.68 15.87
CA LEU A 137 9.17 -1.61 16.01
C LEU A 137 8.72 -0.59 17.06
N SER A 138 9.67 0.15 17.60
CA SER A 138 9.41 1.20 18.58
C SER A 138 8.55 2.31 17.97
N ASP A 139 7.76 2.96 18.81
CA ASP A 139 6.88 4.04 18.37
C ASP A 139 7.65 5.15 17.63
N THR A 140 8.84 5.49 18.11
CA THR A 140 9.73 6.49 17.51
C THR A 140 10.14 6.10 16.09
N VAL A 141 10.56 4.85 15.87
CA VAL A 141 10.99 4.40 14.53
C VAL A 141 9.81 4.32 13.58
N MET A 142 8.67 3.82 14.03
CA MET A 142 7.43 3.82 13.24
C MET A 142 6.99 5.24 12.87
N ASP A 143 7.05 6.18 13.82
CA ASP A 143 6.71 7.58 13.58
C ASP A 143 7.63 8.21 12.52
N THR A 144 8.94 7.93 12.60
CA THR A 144 9.92 8.39 11.60
C THR A 144 9.60 7.83 10.21
N ILE A 145 9.37 6.52 10.09
CA ILE A 145 9.04 5.88 8.79
C ILE A 145 7.77 6.48 8.19
N LEU A 146 6.70 6.60 8.98
CA LEU A 146 5.42 7.13 8.50
C LEU A 146 5.53 8.62 8.14
N ASN A 147 6.33 9.40 8.88
CA ASN A 147 6.59 10.80 8.54
C ASN A 147 7.40 10.93 7.24
N ASN A 148 8.43 10.10 7.05
CA ASN A 148 9.19 10.07 5.81
C ASN A 148 8.29 9.70 4.63
N LEU A 149 7.36 8.76 4.82
CA LEU A 149 6.37 8.39 3.81
C LEU A 149 5.40 9.55 3.48
N ARG A 150 4.96 10.32 4.48
CA ARG A 150 4.15 11.54 4.24
C ARG A 150 4.91 12.57 3.43
N VAL A 151 6.16 12.86 3.81
CA VAL A 151 7.03 13.81 3.09
C VAL A 151 7.25 13.34 1.65
N PHE A 152 7.53 12.05 1.48
CA PHE A 152 7.61 11.42 0.16
C PHE A 152 6.33 11.64 -0.63
N ALA A 153 5.17 11.24 -0.13
CA ALA A 153 3.90 11.39 -0.83
C ALA A 153 3.61 12.85 -1.24
N LYS A 154 3.92 13.83 -0.36
CA LYS A 154 3.80 15.27 -0.66
C LYS A 154 4.68 15.71 -1.83
N GLU A 155 5.93 15.29 -1.85
CA GLU A 155 6.86 15.61 -2.94
C GLU A 155 6.44 14.96 -4.27
N GLN A 156 5.69 13.85 -4.20
CA GLN A 156 5.04 13.23 -5.37
C GLN A 156 3.71 13.92 -5.73
N GLY A 157 3.42 15.11 -5.18
CA GLY A 157 2.22 15.90 -5.44
C GLY A 157 0.93 15.32 -4.86
N ALA A 158 1.02 14.33 -3.97
CA ALA A 158 -0.17 13.75 -3.35
C ALA A 158 -0.77 14.69 -2.29
N LYS A 159 -2.09 14.74 -2.26
CA LYS A 159 -2.89 15.36 -1.19
C LYS A 159 -3.30 14.34 -0.13
N TYR A 160 -3.31 13.06 -0.50
CA TYR A 160 -3.75 11.98 0.38
C TYR A 160 -2.73 10.84 0.39
N LEU A 161 -2.51 10.31 1.58
CA LEU A 161 -1.89 9.01 1.81
C LEU A 161 -2.98 8.11 2.39
N SER A 162 -3.40 7.09 1.66
CA SER A 162 -4.51 6.22 2.06
C SER A 162 -4.15 4.76 1.95
N GLY A 163 -4.99 3.87 2.46
CA GLY A 163 -4.76 2.43 2.39
C GLY A 163 -5.91 1.67 3.05
N TYR A 164 -5.81 0.35 3.03
CA TYR A 164 -6.73 -0.53 3.76
C TYR A 164 -5.96 -1.33 4.81
N ALA A 165 -6.34 -1.18 6.07
CA ALA A 165 -5.76 -1.94 7.15
C ALA A 165 -6.35 -3.35 7.14
N ALA A 166 -5.50 -4.36 7.26
CA ALA A 166 -5.93 -5.76 7.22
C ALA A 166 -7.02 -6.07 8.25
N ASN A 167 -6.93 -5.48 9.45
CA ASN A 167 -7.88 -5.66 10.54
C ASN A 167 -7.98 -4.39 11.42
N TYR A 168 -8.88 -4.44 12.41
CA TYR A 168 -9.14 -3.30 13.30
C TYR A 168 -7.95 -2.94 14.21
N THR A 169 -7.11 -3.90 14.58
CA THR A 169 -5.90 -3.66 15.38
C THR A 169 -4.89 -2.83 14.61
N THR A 170 -4.60 -3.22 13.36
CA THR A 170 -3.74 -2.45 12.45
C THR A 170 -4.31 -1.06 12.18
N LEU A 171 -5.64 -0.95 12.00
CA LEU A 171 -6.30 0.35 11.85
C LEU A 171 -6.05 1.25 13.08
N ASN A 172 -6.22 0.73 14.29
CA ASN A 172 -6.01 1.51 15.52
C ASN A 172 -4.55 1.93 15.71
N LEU A 173 -3.60 1.08 15.32
CA LEU A 173 -2.19 1.45 15.27
C LEU A 173 -1.99 2.63 14.32
N LEU A 174 -2.47 2.55 13.08
CA LEU A 174 -2.34 3.66 12.13
C LEU A 174 -3.04 4.93 12.63
N LYS A 175 -4.17 4.81 13.32
CA LYS A 175 -4.88 5.96 13.91
C LYS A 175 -4.09 6.61 15.05
N SER A 176 -3.40 5.84 15.89
CA SER A 176 -2.51 6.42 16.91
C SER A 176 -1.35 7.20 16.26
N LYS A 177 -1.02 6.87 15.01
CA LYS A 177 -0.01 7.54 14.17
C LYS A 177 -0.57 8.68 13.30
N GLY A 178 -1.81 9.12 13.54
CA GLY A 178 -2.40 10.30 12.92
C GLY A 178 -3.31 10.04 11.70
N PHE A 179 -3.42 8.79 11.24
CA PHE A 179 -4.39 8.44 10.20
C PHE A 179 -5.83 8.48 10.75
N LYS A 180 -6.80 8.58 9.86
CA LYS A 180 -8.23 8.62 10.17
C LYS A 180 -8.98 7.54 9.42
N ASP A 181 -10.13 7.14 9.95
CA ASP A 181 -11.10 6.32 9.22
C ASP A 181 -11.43 7.02 7.88
N ASP A 182 -11.28 6.31 6.77
CA ASP A 182 -11.67 6.85 5.47
C ASP A 182 -13.11 6.47 5.16
N LYS A 183 -13.99 7.47 5.20
CA LYS A 183 -15.41 7.36 4.86
C LYS A 183 -15.80 8.32 3.72
N ARG A 184 -14.83 8.73 2.90
CA ARG A 184 -15.05 9.69 1.81
C ARG A 184 -15.94 9.06 0.73
N GLU A 185 -17.17 9.56 0.60
CA GLU A 185 -18.21 9.01 -0.30
C GLU A 185 -17.80 9.05 -1.78
N ASN A 186 -17.09 10.10 -2.20
CA ASN A 186 -16.63 10.27 -3.58
C ASN A 186 -15.63 9.19 -4.03
N MET A 187 -15.04 8.46 -3.08
CA MET A 187 -14.14 7.32 -3.33
C MET A 187 -14.82 5.97 -3.06
N GLY A 188 -16.10 5.96 -2.64
CA GLY A 188 -16.84 4.76 -2.26
C GLY A 188 -16.44 4.17 -0.89
N ASN A 189 -15.59 4.87 -0.12
CA ASN A 189 -15.01 4.34 1.11
C ASN A 189 -16.02 4.29 2.28
N ASP A 190 -17.11 5.06 2.22
CA ASP A 190 -18.23 4.98 3.17
C ASP A 190 -18.91 3.59 3.14
N TYR A 191 -19.09 3.04 1.93
CA TYR A 191 -19.65 1.71 1.73
C TYR A 191 -18.67 0.63 2.24
N LEU A 192 -17.38 0.81 1.97
CA LEU A 192 -16.34 -0.12 2.41
C LEU A 192 -16.17 -0.16 3.90
N PHE A 193 -16.21 1.00 4.55
CA PHE A 193 -16.15 1.06 5.99
C PHE A 193 -17.30 0.26 6.62
N ARG A 194 -18.51 0.30 6.02
CA ARG A 194 -19.65 -0.51 6.49
C ARG A 194 -19.42 -2.01 6.30
N ILE A 195 -18.86 -2.43 5.16
CA ILE A 195 -18.54 -3.84 4.94
C ILE A 195 -17.44 -4.31 5.90
N ALA A 196 -16.36 -3.54 6.03
CA ALA A 196 -15.26 -3.83 6.95
C ALA A 196 -15.74 -3.95 8.39
N ALA A 197 -16.71 -3.14 8.81
CA ALA A 197 -17.33 -3.25 10.13
C ALA A 197 -18.10 -4.55 10.38
N ILE A 198 -18.56 -5.21 9.32
CA ILE A 198 -19.26 -6.50 9.41
C ILE A 198 -18.27 -7.66 9.24
N GLY A 199 -17.36 -7.56 8.26
CA GLY A 199 -16.41 -8.60 7.90
C GLY A 199 -15.15 -8.65 8.77
N GLY A 200 -14.82 -7.55 9.46
CA GLY A 200 -13.65 -7.44 10.34
C GLY A 200 -12.34 -7.08 9.63
N GLU A 201 -12.33 -7.00 8.30
CA GLU A 201 -11.12 -6.84 7.48
C GLU A 201 -11.21 -5.67 6.50
N GLN A 202 -10.05 -5.27 5.93
CA GLN A 202 -9.95 -4.25 4.87
C GLN A 202 -10.51 -2.87 5.30
N TRP A 203 -10.14 -2.42 6.49
CA TRP A 203 -10.61 -1.17 7.06
C TRP A 203 -9.97 0.04 6.38
N PRO A 204 -10.76 0.91 5.72
CA PRO A 204 -10.19 2.01 4.97
C PRO A 204 -9.73 3.15 5.86
N PHE A 205 -8.53 3.67 5.57
CA PHE A 205 -7.90 4.75 6.31
C PHE A 205 -7.24 5.76 5.36
N TYR A 206 -7.07 6.98 5.84
CA TYR A 206 -6.34 8.01 5.12
C TYR A 206 -5.74 9.07 6.03
N ASP A 207 -4.76 9.79 5.48
CA ASP A 207 -4.24 11.03 6.01
C ASP A 207 -4.28 12.09 4.91
N GLU A 208 -4.59 13.32 5.30
CA GLU A 208 -4.61 14.48 4.41
C GLU A 208 -3.31 15.26 4.60
N LEU A 209 -2.55 15.33 3.51
CA LEU A 209 -1.20 15.88 3.49
C LEU A 209 -1.28 17.40 3.34
N ILE A 210 -1.45 18.11 4.46
CA ILE A 210 -1.45 19.59 4.53
C ILE A 210 -0.07 20.16 4.27
#